data_AF-U6DLN5-F1
#
_entry.id   AF-U6DLN5-F1
#
_cell.length_a   1.000
_cell.length_b   1.000
_cell.length_c   1.000
_cell.angle_alpha   90.00
_cell.angle_beta   90.00
_cell.angle_gamma   90.00
#
_symmetry.space_group_name_H-M   'P 1'
#
loop_
_entity.id
_entity.type
_entity.pdbx_description
1 polymer ?
#
loop_
_entity_poly.entity_id
_entity_poly.type
_entity_poly.pdbx_seq_one_letter_code
_entity_poly.pdbx_strand_id
1 'polypeptide(L)'
;NVKAGELPQPETPDDYNLGDIFLGVEYIFQHCKGDEDYFDILTVTATHGLCHLLGFTHSTEAEWQKMFQKEKQVLEELSRLTGTRLQPLTRGLF
;
A
#
# COMPACT_ATOMS: atom_id res chain seq x y z
N ASN A 1 -6.59 -15.72 2.59
CA ASN A 1 -6.48 -14.32 2.12
C ASN A 1 -7.68 -13.98 1.29
N VAL A 2 -8.23 -12.78 1.51
CA VAL A 2 -9.29 -12.21 0.68
C VAL A 2 -8.77 -12.10 -0.76
N LYS A 3 -9.64 -12.26 -1.76
CA LYS A 3 -9.23 -12.04 -3.15
C LYS A 3 -9.04 -10.54 -3.38
N ALA A 4 -8.07 -10.17 -4.22
CA ALA A 4 -7.74 -8.78 -4.51
C ALA A 4 -8.99 -7.93 -4.81
N GLY A 5 -9.27 -6.97 -3.92
CA GLY A 5 -10.36 -6.00 -4.09
C GLY A 5 -11.75 -6.50 -3.71
N GLU A 6 -11.90 -7.77 -3.33
CA GLU A 6 -13.10 -8.24 -2.65
C GLU A 6 -13.01 -7.79 -1.18
N LEU A 7 -14.12 -7.30 -0.61
CA LEU A 7 -14.18 -7.06 0.83
C LEU A 7 -14.66 -8.35 1.52
N PRO A 8 -14.18 -8.66 2.73
CA PRO A 8 -14.74 -9.76 3.50
C PRO A 8 -16.25 -9.53 3.68
N GLN A 9 -17.02 -10.63 3.73
CA GLN A 9 -18.41 -10.61 4.18
C GLN A 9 -18.42 -11.02 5.65
N PRO A 10 -18.41 -10.07 6.59
CA PRO A 10 -18.26 -10.38 8.00
C PRO A 10 -19.53 -11.01 8.54
N GLU A 11 -19.40 -12.16 9.22
CA GLU A 11 -20.49 -12.79 9.98
C GLU A 11 -20.44 -12.34 11.44
N THR A 12 -19.25 -11.98 11.90
CA THR A 12 -18.95 -11.51 13.26
C THR A 12 -18.19 -10.19 13.23
N PRO A 13 -18.19 -9.41 14.34
CA PRO A 13 -17.38 -8.20 14.44
C PRO A 13 -15.88 -8.44 14.22
N ASP A 14 -15.37 -9.61 14.59
CA ASP A 14 -13.95 -9.95 14.45
C ASP A 14 -13.54 -10.10 12.97
N ASP A 15 -14.47 -10.43 12.07
CA ASP A 15 -14.21 -10.56 10.63
C ASP A 15 -13.92 -9.21 9.93
N TYR A 16 -14.19 -8.08 10.60
CA TYR A 16 -13.76 -6.76 10.12
C TYR A 16 -12.27 -6.51 10.35
N ASN A 17 -11.60 -7.34 11.16
CA ASN A 17 -10.17 -7.24 11.35
C ASN A 17 -9.42 -7.76 10.10
N LEU A 18 -8.88 -6.82 9.31
CA LEU A 18 -8.12 -7.14 8.10
C LEU A 18 -6.72 -7.71 8.42
N GLY A 19 -6.28 -7.64 9.67
CA GLY A 19 -4.96 -8.04 10.13
C GLY A 19 -4.04 -6.86 10.44
N ASP A 20 -2.77 -7.17 10.68
CA ASP A 20 -1.77 -6.23 11.17
C ASP A 20 -0.76 -5.83 10.08
N ILE A 21 -0.21 -4.62 10.20
CA ILE A 21 0.93 -4.14 9.40
C ILE A 21 2.06 -3.79 10.36
N PHE A 22 3.22 -4.40 10.17
CA PHE A 22 4.44 -4.09 10.91
C PHE A 22 5.42 -3.39 9.99
N LEU A 23 5.83 -2.17 10.37
CA LEU A 23 6.77 -1.35 9.59
C LEU A 23 8.12 -1.27 10.31
N GLY A 24 9.18 -1.71 9.63
CA GLY A 24 10.55 -1.51 10.08
C GLY A 24 10.97 -0.07 9.84
N VAL A 25 10.55 0.86 10.71
CA VAL A 25 10.74 2.31 10.54
C VAL A 25 12.20 2.72 10.34
N GLU A 26 13.14 2.07 11.04
CA GLU A 26 14.58 2.27 10.87
C GLU A 26 15.06 1.83 9.48
N TYR A 27 14.58 0.67 9.01
CA TYR A 27 14.90 0.18 7.67
C TYR A 27 14.36 1.11 6.58
N ILE A 28 13.12 1.60 6.75
CA ILE A 28 12.50 2.56 5.83
C ILE A 28 13.31 3.86 5.78
N PHE A 29 13.72 4.38 6.94
CA PHE A 29 14.54 5.59 7.03
C PHE A 29 15.87 5.42 6.28
N GLN A 30 16.57 4.31 6.49
CA GLN A 30 17.83 4.01 5.82
C GLN A 30 17.71 3.85 4.29
N HIS A 31 16.51 3.52 3.80
CA HIS A 31 16.24 3.33 2.37
C HIS A 31 15.67 4.57 1.69
N CYS A 32 15.37 5.64 2.42
CA CYS A 32 15.02 6.94 1.84
C CYS A 32 16.24 7.48 1.07
N LYS A 33 16.03 7.93 -0.17
CA LYS A 33 17.11 8.38 -1.07
C LYS A 33 16.97 9.86 -1.40
N GLY A 34 18.10 10.57 -1.41
CA GLY A 34 18.17 11.95 -1.88
C GLY A 34 17.19 12.85 -1.11
N ASP A 35 16.28 13.49 -1.84
CA ASP A 35 15.30 14.44 -1.31
C ASP A 35 13.94 13.80 -0.97
N GLU A 36 13.87 12.46 -0.85
CA GLU A 36 12.65 11.78 -0.42
C GLU A 36 12.29 12.16 1.02
N ASP A 37 11.03 12.59 1.23
CA ASP A 37 10.50 12.84 2.56
C ASP A 37 10.18 11.52 3.26
N TYR A 38 10.69 11.38 4.49
CA TYR A 38 10.54 10.17 5.28
C TYR A 38 9.07 9.81 5.55
N PHE A 39 8.22 10.81 5.85
CA PHE A 39 6.81 10.58 6.13
C PHE A 39 6.03 10.22 4.87
N ASP A 40 6.41 10.76 3.70
CA ASP A 40 5.86 10.34 2.42
C ASP A 40 6.19 8.87 2.14
N ILE A 41 7.43 8.43 2.35
CA ILE A 41 7.82 7.01 2.17
C ILE A 41 7.09 6.10 3.17
N LEU A 42 6.97 6.53 4.44
CA LEU A 42 6.22 5.79 5.44
C LEU A 42 4.75 5.62 5.04
N THR A 43 4.14 6.69 4.51
CA THR A 43 2.75 6.72 4.05
C THR A 43 2.53 5.79 2.85
N VAL A 44 3.45 5.82 1.88
CA VAL A 44 3.43 4.90 0.73
C VAL A 44 3.58 3.45 1.19
N THR A 45 4.50 3.18 2.13
CA THR A 45 4.72 1.81 2.65
C THR A 45 3.51 1.29 3.43
N ALA A 46 2.86 2.14 4.22
CA ALA A 46 1.62 1.78 4.91
C ALA A 46 0.48 1.47 3.92
N THR A 47 0.34 2.30 2.88
CA THR A 47 -0.65 2.07 1.80
C THR A 47 -0.40 0.75 1.08
N HIS A 48 0.86 0.41 0.84
CA HIS A 48 1.27 -0.88 0.28
C HIS A 48 0.81 -2.05 1.16
N GLY A 49 1.08 -1.97 2.47
CA GLY A 49 0.64 -2.96 3.45
C GLY A 49 -0.89 -3.13 3.48
N LEU A 50 -1.64 -2.03 3.41
CA LEU A 50 -3.11 -2.08 3.33
C LEU A 50 -3.59 -2.79 2.07
N CYS A 51 -2.94 -2.59 0.92
CA CYS A 51 -3.25 -3.32 -0.30
C CYS A 51 -3.05 -4.84 -0.11
N HIS A 52 -2.00 -5.27 0.60
CA HIS A 52 -1.79 -6.68 0.93
C HIS A 52 -2.88 -7.24 1.83
N LEU A 53 -3.33 -6.50 2.85
CA LEU A 53 -4.45 -6.94 3.69
C LEU A 53 -5.77 -7.09 2.89
N LEU A 54 -5.93 -6.29 1.83
CA LEU A 54 -7.06 -6.38 0.88
C LEU A 54 -6.86 -7.42 -0.24
N GLY A 55 -5.86 -8.29 -0.11
CA GLY A 55 -5.65 -9.42 -1.01
C GLY A 55 -4.90 -9.09 -2.31
N PHE A 56 -4.40 -7.87 -2.48
CA PHE A 56 -3.56 -7.55 -3.64
C PHE A 56 -2.13 -8.09 -3.46
N THR A 57 -1.55 -8.60 -4.54
CA THR A 57 -0.19 -9.15 -4.58
C THR A 57 0.55 -8.60 -5.80
N HIS A 58 1.86 -8.85 -5.88
CA HIS A 58 2.70 -8.40 -7.00
C HIS A 58 3.73 -9.47 -7.44
N SER A 59 3.41 -10.76 -7.26
CA SER A 59 4.31 -11.86 -7.61
C SER A 59 4.41 -12.13 -9.12
N THR A 60 3.45 -11.63 -9.90
CA THR A 60 3.45 -11.64 -11.37
C THR A 60 3.13 -10.24 -11.89
N GLU A 61 3.49 -9.94 -13.15
CA GLU A 61 3.17 -8.65 -13.79
C GLU A 61 1.66 -8.34 -13.75
N ALA A 62 0.81 -9.34 -14.01
CA ALA A 62 -0.64 -9.18 -13.99
C ALA A 62 -1.20 -8.88 -12.59
N GLU A 63 -0.63 -9.49 -11.55
CA GLU A 63 -0.99 -9.18 -10.16
C GLU A 63 -0.48 -7.81 -9.75
N TRP A 64 0.79 -7.52 -10.06
CA TRP A 64 1.41 -6.23 -9.82
C TRP A 64 0.63 -5.11 -10.46
N GLN A 65 0.17 -5.25 -11.70
CA GLN A 65 -0.60 -4.22 -12.38
C GLN A 65 -1.88 -3.89 -11.62
N LYS A 66 -2.58 -4.89 -11.06
CA LYS A 66 -3.78 -4.67 -10.24
C LYS A 66 -3.44 -3.95 -8.94
N MET A 67 -2.40 -4.39 -8.24
CA MET A 67 -1.95 -3.75 -7.00
C MET A 67 -1.47 -2.32 -7.23
N PHE A 68 -0.69 -2.10 -8.28
CA PHE A 68 -0.16 -0.79 -8.67
C PHE A 68 -1.28 0.20 -8.97
N GLN A 69 -2.31 -0.21 -9.73
CA GLN A 69 -3.45 0.67 -9.99
C GLN A 69 -4.22 0.99 -8.70
N LYS A 70 -4.37 0.02 -7.79
CA LYS A 70 -5.06 0.26 -6.53
C LYS A 70 -4.27 1.20 -5.61
N GLU A 71 -2.96 0.97 -5.48
CA GLU A 71 -2.06 1.83 -4.71
C GLU A 71 -2.04 3.25 -5.27
N LYS A 72 -1.92 3.38 -6.60
CA LYS A 72 -1.99 4.67 -7.30
C LYS A 72 -3.29 5.42 -7.01
N GLN A 73 -4.44 4.75 -7.11
CA GLN A 73 -5.75 5.35 -6.83
C GLN A 73 -5.81 5.95 -5.42
N VAL A 74 -5.34 5.20 -4.41
CA VAL A 74 -5.36 5.66 -3.01
C VAL A 74 -4.40 6.83 -2.80
N LEU A 75 -3.17 6.73 -3.34
CA LEU A 75 -2.15 7.75 -3.17
C LEU A 75 -2.49 9.06 -3.92
N GLU A 76 -3.15 8.99 -5.08
CA GLU A 76 -3.62 10.17 -5.80
C GLU A 76 -4.67 10.93 -4.99
N GLU A 77 -5.62 10.22 -4.38
CA GLU A 77 -6.63 10.85 -3.53
C GLU A 77 -6.01 11.45 -2.26
N LEU A 78 -5.07 10.76 -1.63
CA LEU A 78 -4.35 11.29 -0.48
C LEU A 78 -3.51 12.51 -0.84
N SER A 79 -2.82 12.48 -1.99
CA SER A 79 -2.04 13.61 -2.52
C SER A 79 -2.94 14.82 -2.77
N ARG A 80 -4.14 14.60 -3.31
CA ARG A 80 -5.14 15.66 -3.53
C ARG A 80 -5.57 16.33 -2.21
N LEU A 81 -5.71 15.56 -1.13
CA LEU A 81 -6.13 16.07 0.18
C LEU A 81 -5.01 16.75 0.97
N THR A 82 -3.76 16.32 0.77
CA THR A 82 -2.61 16.73 1.61
C THR A 82 -1.61 17.63 0.89
N GLY A 83 -1.71 17.76 -0.44
CA GLY A 83 -0.76 18.52 -1.25
C GLY A 83 0.58 17.82 -1.48
N THR A 84 0.71 16.56 -1.06
CA THR A 84 1.89 15.72 -1.27
C THR A 84 1.98 15.23 -2.71
N ARG A 85 3.11 14.59 -3.07
CA ARG A 85 3.33 13.99 -4.39
C ARG A 85 3.74 12.52 -4.24
N LEU A 86 2.82 11.73 -3.72
CA LEU A 86 3.05 10.31 -3.44
C LEU A 86 3.03 9.49 -4.73
N GLN A 87 3.83 8.43 -4.78
CA GLN A 87 3.89 7.48 -5.89
C GLN A 87 3.87 6.05 -5.36
N PRO A 88 3.28 5.08 -6.12
CA PRO A 88 3.30 3.67 -5.76
C PRO A 88 4.69 3.14 -5.41
N LEU A 89 4.78 2.28 -4.39
CA LEU A 89 6.04 1.75 -3.86
C LEU A 89 6.78 0.92 -4.93
N THR A 90 6.03 0.13 -5.67
CA THR A 90 6.55 -0.80 -6.68
C THR A 90 6.58 -0.20 -8.09
N ARG A 91 6.76 1.12 -8.21
CA ARG A 91 6.92 1.78 -9.52
C ARG A 91 8.12 1.20 -10.27
N GLY A 92 7.90 0.78 -11.51
CA GLY A 92 8.96 0.19 -12.37
C GLY A 92 9.46 -1.18 -11.92
N LEU A 93 8.66 -1.94 -11.16
CA LEU A 93 9.02 -3.31 -10.76
C LEU A 93 9.00 -4.29 -11.96
N PHE A 94 8.11 -4.05 -12.92
CA PHE A 94 8.00 -4.75 -14.21
C PHE A 94 8.08 -3.74 -15.35
#